data_AF-A0A1G7P7G0-F1
#
_entry.id   AF-A0A1G7P7G0-F1
#
_cell.length_a   1.000
_cell.length_b   1.000
_cell.length_c   1.000
_cell.angle_alpha   90.00
_cell.angle_beta   90.00
_cell.angle_gamma   90.00
#
_symmetry.space_group_name_H-M   'P 1'
#
loop_
_entity.id
_entity.type
_entity.pdbx_description
1 polymer ?
#
loop_
_entity_poly.entity_id
_entity_poly.type
_entity_poly.pdbx_seq_one_letter_code
_entity_poly.pdbx_strand_id
1 'polypeptide(L)'
;MAVFAVGIASFFAGMLLDRTFVGLVVYAVACLGGITALLYLQFASSVRLSDEREQRLHERASGALIMIAAYVGLPVVIGLYLLDSLGYYTIPPVVWGGIYAYSALFLLWGVVYTVVRYNA
;
A
#
# COMPACT_ATOMS: atom_id res chain seq x y z
N MET A 1 -0.85 1.45 13.39
CA MET A 1 0.22 1.17 12.41
C MET A 1 1.01 -0.10 12.71
N ALA A 2 1.45 -0.32 13.96
CA ALA A 2 2.18 -1.55 14.33
C ALA A 2 1.45 -2.87 13.97
N VAL A 3 0.11 -2.92 14.11
CA VAL A 3 -0.67 -4.12 13.77
C VAL A 3 -0.54 -4.54 12.31
N PHE A 4 -0.51 -3.57 11.38
CA PHE A 4 -0.30 -3.86 9.95
C PHE A 4 1.11 -4.37 9.69
N ALA A 5 2.12 -3.76 10.33
CA ALA A 5 3.50 -4.20 10.21
C ALA A 5 3.69 -5.64 10.72
N VAL A 6 3.08 -5.97 11.87
CA VAL A 6 3.10 -7.34 12.42
C VAL A 6 2.38 -8.31 11.48
N GLY A 7 1.21 -7.93 10.96
CA GLY A 7 0.48 -8.73 9.98
C GLY A 7 1.35 -9.04 8.76
N ILE A 8 1.93 -8.01 8.12
CA ILE A 8 2.80 -8.16 6.94
C ILE A 8 4.01 -9.03 7.27
N ALA A 9 4.70 -8.76 8.38
CA ALA A 9 5.87 -9.54 8.80
C ALA A 9 5.53 -11.01 9.06
N SER A 10 4.37 -11.28 9.68
CA SER A 10 3.90 -12.64 9.94
C SER A 10 3.62 -13.43 8.66
N PHE A 11 3.15 -12.77 7.60
CA PHE A 11 2.96 -13.41 6.30
C PHE A 11 4.28 -13.85 5.69
N PHE A 12 5.25 -12.93 5.64
CA PHE A 12 6.59 -13.23 5.12
C PHE A 12 7.31 -14.30 5.96
N ALA A 13 7.23 -14.23 7.29
CA ALA A 13 7.76 -15.25 8.17
C ALA A 13 7.08 -16.62 7.92
N GLY A 14 5.75 -16.64 7.74
CA GLY A 14 5.02 -17.85 7.39
C GLY A 14 5.48 -18.45 6.06
N MET A 15 5.76 -17.61 5.06
CA MET A 15 6.30 -18.05 3.76
C MET A 15 7.71 -18.64 3.90
N LEU A 16 8.59 -18.03 4.70
CA LEU A 16 9.95 -18.51 4.95
C LEU A 16 10.01 -19.84 5.71
N LEU A 17 8.96 -20.16 6.47
CA LEU A 17 8.87 -21.38 7.29
C LEU A 17 8.00 -22.47 6.66
N ASP A 18 7.61 -22.33 5.38
CA ASP A 18 6.68 -23.22 4.68
C ASP A 18 5.31 -23.38 5.39
N ARG A 19 4.92 -22.36 6.18
CA ARG A 19 3.64 -22.25 6.89
C ARG A 19 2.82 -21.07 6.35
N THR A 20 2.82 -20.89 5.03
CA THR A 20 2.20 -19.74 4.34
C THR A 20 0.75 -19.52 4.75
N PHE A 21 -0.04 -20.59 4.90
CA PHE A 21 -1.44 -20.47 5.30
C PHE A 21 -1.60 -19.89 6.70
N VAL A 22 -0.75 -20.29 7.65
CA VAL A 22 -0.78 -19.75 9.02
C VAL A 22 -0.38 -18.28 9.02
N GLY A 23 0.70 -17.93 8.31
CA GLY A 23 1.10 -16.53 8.13
C GLY A 23 0.01 -15.68 7.48
N LEU A 24 -0.72 -16.23 6.51
CA LEU A 24 -1.84 -15.57 5.85
C LEU A 24 -3.01 -15.31 6.81
N VAL A 25 -3.35 -16.27 7.67
CA VAL A 25 -4.40 -16.10 8.68
C VAL A 25 -4.04 -14.97 9.64
N VAL A 26 -2.80 -14.94 10.15
CA VAL A 26 -2.34 -13.88 11.05
C VAL A 26 -2.36 -12.52 10.34
N TYR A 27 -1.88 -12.46 9.10
CA TYR A 27 -1.95 -11.26 8.26
C TYR A 27 -3.39 -10.77 8.08
N ALA A 28 -4.31 -11.66 7.73
CA ALA A 28 -5.70 -11.32 7.48
C ALA A 28 -6.36 -10.77 8.75
N VAL A 29 -6.19 -11.44 9.90
CA VAL A 29 -6.75 -10.99 11.18
C VAL A 29 -6.16 -9.64 11.58
N ALA A 30 -4.84 -9.47 11.46
CA ALA A 30 -4.16 -8.23 11.84
C ALA A 30 -4.57 -7.04 10.95
N CYS A 31 -4.58 -7.23 9.63
CA CYS A 31 -4.91 -6.17 8.69
C CYS A 31 -6.41 -5.85 8.65
N LEU A 32 -7.28 -6.85 8.57
CA LEU A 32 -8.72 -6.62 8.58
C LEU A 32 -9.20 -6.13 9.95
N GLY A 33 -8.63 -6.65 11.04
CA GLY A 33 -8.86 -6.15 12.40
C GLY A 33 -8.41 -4.69 12.56
N GLY A 34 -7.25 -4.35 12.00
CA GLY A 34 -6.76 -2.97 11.97
C GLY A 34 -7.70 -2.03 11.19
N ILE A 35 -8.16 -2.44 10.00
CA ILE A 35 -9.10 -1.65 9.18
C ILE A 35 -10.43 -1.47 9.91
N THR A 36 -11.01 -2.54 10.43
CA THR A 36 -12.29 -2.49 11.17
C THR A 36 -12.19 -1.60 12.40
N ALA A 37 -11.10 -1.66 13.15
CA ALA A 37 -10.85 -0.76 14.27
C ALA A 37 -10.77 0.71 13.82
N LEU A 38 -10.03 1.01 12.73
CA LEU A 38 -9.92 2.37 12.20
C LEU A 38 -11.28 2.92 11.74
N LEU A 39 -12.08 2.11 11.04
CA LEU A 39 -13.43 2.48 10.60
C LEU A 39 -14.36 2.72 11.80
N TYR A 40 -14.31 1.85 12.80
CA TYR A 40 -15.08 2.02 14.02
C TYR A 40 -14.71 3.33 14.74
N LEU A 41 -13.42 3.61 14.88
CA LEU A 41 -12.94 4.84 15.50
C LEU A 41 -13.34 6.09 14.73
N GLN A 42 -13.34 6.04 13.40
CA GLN A 42 -13.66 7.17 12.54
C GLN A 42 -15.16 7.49 12.53
N PHE A 43 -16.03 6.47 12.48
CA PHE A 43 -17.45 6.66 12.19
C PHE A 43 -18.39 6.36 13.36
N ALA A 44 -17.95 5.59 14.36
CA ALA A 44 -18.80 5.12 15.44
C ALA A 44 -18.31 5.52 16.85
N SER A 45 -17.06 5.96 16.99
CA SER A 45 -16.50 6.39 18.27
C SER A 45 -16.48 7.91 18.40
N SER A 46 -16.77 8.40 19.60
CA SER A 46 -16.56 9.81 19.98
C SER A 46 -15.12 10.09 20.44
N VAL A 47 -14.28 9.06 20.58
CA VAL A 47 -12.90 9.18 21.05
C VAL A 47 -12.00 9.64 19.91
N ARG A 48 -11.37 10.81 20.08
CA ARG A 48 -10.29 11.27 19.19
C ARG A 48 -8.97 10.67 19.68
N LEU A 49 -8.42 9.74 18.90
CA LEU A 49 -7.11 9.15 19.17
C LEU A 49 -5.94 9.94 18.58
N SER A 50 -6.19 10.71 17.51
CA SER A 50 -5.15 11.48 16.81
C SER A 50 -5.21 12.94 17.22
N ASP A 51 -4.09 13.45 17.73
CA ASP A 51 -3.86 14.88 17.90
C ASP A 51 -3.40 15.53 16.58
N GLU A 52 -3.40 16.87 16.53
CA GLU A 52 -2.93 17.62 15.35
C GLU A 52 -1.48 17.30 14.95
N ARG A 53 -0.66 16.89 15.92
CA ARG A 53 0.74 16.50 15.66
C ARG A 53 0.80 15.18 14.92
N GLU A 54 0.02 14.19 15.32
CA GLU A 54 -0.03 12.89 14.67
C GLU A 54 -0.60 13.01 13.26
N GLN A 55 -1.65 13.81 13.09
CA GLN A 55 -2.24 14.04 11.77
C GLN A 55 -1.25 14.66 10.78
N ARG A 56 -0.50 15.69 11.20
CA ARG A 56 0.57 16.28 10.38
C ARG A 56 1.68 15.28 10.06
N LEU A 57 2.02 14.39 10.99
CA LEU A 57 3.01 13.33 10.74
C LEU A 57 2.48 12.32 9.70
N HIS A 58 1.23 11.91 9.82
CA HIS A 58 0.58 11.00 8.88
C HIS A 58 0.48 11.59 7.47
N GLU A 59 0.13 12.87 7.34
CA GLU A 59 0.07 13.56 6.04
C GLU A 59 1.46 13.65 5.39
N ARG A 60 2.48 14.04 6.15
CA ARG A 60 3.86 14.10 5.65
C ARG A 60 4.39 12.74 5.23
N ALA A 61 4.15 11.71 6.05
CA ALA A 61 4.58 10.35 5.75
C ALA A 61 3.87 9.79 4.49
N SER A 62 2.56 10.02 4.37
CA SER A 62 1.77 9.58 3.23
C SER A 62 2.19 10.30 1.95
N GLY A 63 2.41 11.62 2.01
CA GLY A 63 2.93 12.40 0.89
C GLY A 63 4.31 11.91 0.46
N ALA A 64 5.23 11.74 1.40
CA ALA A 64 6.58 11.23 1.11
C ALA A 64 6.55 9.84 0.48
N LEU A 65 5.69 8.93 0.97
CA LEU A 65 5.52 7.59 0.41
C LEU A 65 5.09 7.64 -1.06
N ILE A 66 4.06 8.43 -1.39
CA ILE A 66 3.58 8.55 -2.77
C ILE A 66 4.67 9.14 -3.67
N MET A 67 5.40 10.16 -3.19
CA MET A 67 6.49 10.77 -3.96
C MET A 67 7.63 9.79 -4.24
N ILE A 68 8.06 9.03 -3.23
CA ILE A 68 9.10 7.99 -3.39
C ILE A 68 8.61 6.90 -4.34
N ALA A 69 7.38 6.42 -4.15
CA ALA A 69 6.79 5.42 -5.02
C ALA A 69 6.76 5.92 -6.48
N ALA A 70 6.40 7.19 -6.71
CA ALA A 70 6.36 7.77 -8.05
C ALA A 70 7.77 7.89 -8.65
N TYR A 71 8.71 8.48 -7.92
CA TYR A 71 10.06 8.74 -8.41
C TYR A 71 10.89 7.50 -8.65
N VAL A 72 10.64 6.42 -7.92
CA VAL A 72 11.36 5.16 -8.10
C VAL A 72 10.55 4.20 -8.99
N GLY A 73 9.26 4.04 -8.72
CA GLY A 73 8.41 3.08 -9.40
C GLY A 73 8.17 3.41 -10.87
N LEU A 74 7.94 4.68 -11.23
CA LEU A 74 7.70 5.05 -12.64
C LEU A 74 8.92 4.75 -13.53
N PRO A 75 10.16 5.16 -13.18
CA PRO A 75 11.34 4.77 -13.95
C PRO A 75 11.53 3.26 -14.05
N VAL A 76 11.26 2.51 -12.97
CA VAL A 76 11.35 1.04 -12.99
C VAL A 76 10.38 0.45 -14.00
N VAL A 77 9.11 0.86 -13.97
CA VAL A 77 8.10 0.37 -14.93
C VAL A 77 8.50 0.74 -16.36
N ILE A 78 8.90 1.99 -16.62
CA ILE A 78 9.37 2.41 -17.96
C ILE A 78 10.56 1.56 -18.42
N GLY A 79 11.53 1.33 -17.54
CA GLY A 79 12.71 0.51 -17.83
C GLY A 79 12.36 -0.94 -18.16
N LEU A 80 11.40 -1.54 -17.44
CA LEU A 80 10.94 -2.90 -17.74
C LEU A 80 10.33 -3.00 -19.13
N TYR A 81 9.45 -2.08 -19.52
CA TYR A 81 8.87 -2.05 -20.86
C TYR A 81 9.92 -1.78 -21.94
N LEU A 82 10.90 -0.93 -21.66
CA LEU A 82 11.98 -0.66 -22.60
C LEU A 82 12.81 -1.93 -22.83
N LEU A 83 13.21 -2.64 -21.76
CA LEU A 83 13.99 -3.88 -21.87
C LEU A 83 13.21 -5.01 -22.57
N ASP A 84 11.89 -5.08 -22.35
CA ASP A 84 10.98 -6.02 -23.03
C ASP A 84 10.86 -5.72 -24.51
N SER A 85 10.64 -4.45 -24.89
CA SER A 85 10.56 -4.06 -26.29
C SER A 85 11.87 -4.26 -27.07
N LEU A 86 13.01 -4.16 -26.39
CA LEU A 86 14.34 -4.40 -26.97
C LEU A 86 14.73 -5.89 -27.00
N GLY A 87 13.90 -6.79 -26.45
CA GLY A 87 14.17 -8.23 -26.41
C GLY A 87 15.21 -8.67 -25.38
N TYR A 88 15.62 -7.79 -24.46
CA TYR A 88 16.60 -8.10 -23.41
C TYR A 88 15.97 -8.80 -22.19
N TYR A 89 14.66 -8.63 -21.97
CA TYR A 89 13.97 -9.18 -20.81
C TYR A 89 12.48 -9.37 -21.08
N THR A 90 11.95 -10.59 -20.95
CA THR A 90 10.49 -10.81 -21.03
C THR A 90 9.83 -10.61 -19.68
N ILE A 91 8.84 -9.71 -19.60
CA ILE A 91 8.11 -9.45 -18.35
C ILE A 91 7.27 -10.67 -17.96
N PRO A 92 7.57 -11.36 -16.84
CA PRO A 92 6.83 -12.55 -16.44
C PRO A 92 5.44 -12.18 -15.87
N PRO A 93 4.48 -13.12 -15.88
CA PRO A 93 3.10 -12.87 -15.42
C PRO A 93 3.00 -12.29 -13.99
N VAL A 94 3.91 -12.68 -13.10
CA VAL A 94 3.94 -12.16 -11.71
C VAL A 94 4.27 -10.66 -11.66
N VAL A 95 5.16 -10.18 -12.54
CA VAL A 95 5.54 -8.77 -12.61
C VAL A 95 4.40 -7.94 -13.20
N TRP A 96 3.63 -8.49 -14.14
CA TRP A 96 2.39 -7.87 -14.64
C TRP A 96 1.40 -7.58 -13.52
N GLY A 97 1.21 -8.52 -12.58
CA GLY A 97 0.37 -8.29 -11.40
C GLY A 97 0.85 -7.09 -10.56
N GLY A 98 2.17 -6.97 -10.38
CA GLY A 98 2.79 -5.81 -9.71
C GLY A 98 2.58 -4.50 -10.46
N ILE A 99 2.74 -4.49 -11.79
CA ILE A 99 2.51 -3.32 -12.65
C ILE A 99 1.05 -2.88 -12.53
N TYR A 100 0.08 -3.81 -12.64
CA TYR A 100 -1.34 -3.47 -12.50
C TYR A 100 -1.71 -2.91 -11.14
N ALA A 101 -1.22 -3.53 -10.05
CA ALA A 101 -1.47 -3.04 -8.70
C ALA A 101 -0.87 -1.63 -8.50
N TYR A 102 0.35 -1.41 -8.99
CA TYR A 102 1.01 -0.11 -8.96
C TYR A 102 0.24 0.94 -9.76
N SER A 103 -0.16 0.63 -11.00
CA SER A 103 -0.98 1.52 -11.82
C SER A 103 -2.32 1.85 -11.17
N ALA A 104 -3.01 0.86 -10.61
CA ALA A 104 -4.29 1.05 -9.92
C ALA A 104 -4.15 1.98 -8.71
N LEU A 105 -3.06 1.85 -7.93
CA LEU A 105 -2.78 2.74 -6.81
C LEU A 105 -2.64 4.20 -7.26
N PHE A 106 -1.87 4.46 -8.32
CA PHE A 106 -1.67 5.82 -8.83
C PHE A 106 -2.92 6.42 -9.48
N LEU A 107 -3.71 5.60 -10.18
CA LEU A 107 -5.00 6.03 -10.71
C LEU A 107 -5.97 6.38 -9.59
N LEU A 108 -6.07 5.53 -8.57
CA LEU A 108 -6.91 5.80 -7.39
C LEU A 108 -6.45 7.06 -6.67
N TRP A 109 -5.15 7.22 -6.45
CA TRP A 109 -4.59 8.44 -5.85
C TRP A 109 -4.94 9.69 -6.68
N GLY A 110 -4.78 9.63 -8.00
CA GLY A 110 -5.13 10.73 -8.90
C GLY A 110 -6.62 11.09 -8.85
N VAL A 111 -7.50 10.09 -8.84
CA VAL A 111 -8.95 10.28 -8.68
C VAL A 111 -9.28 10.95 -7.35
N VAL A 112 -8.77 10.40 -6.24
CA VAL A 112 -9.02 10.95 -4.90
C VAL A 112 -8.50 12.38 -4.79
N TYR A 113 -7.28 12.65 -5.25
CA TYR A 113 -6.69 13.99 -5.26
C TYR A 113 -7.55 14.98 -6.05
N THR A 114 -8.02 14.56 -7.23
CA THR A 114 -8.86 15.38 -8.10
C THR A 114 -10.20 15.71 -7.43
N VAL A 115 -10.86 14.71 -6.85
CA VAL A 115 -12.13 14.89 -6.12
C VAL A 115 -11.95 15.84 -4.93
N VAL A 116 -10.92 15.64 -4.11
CA VAL A 116 -10.64 16.51 -2.97
C VAL A 116 -10.33 17.93 -3.43
N ARG A 117 -9.55 18.11 -4.51
CA ARG A 117 -9.21 19.43 -5.05
C ARG A 117 -10.41 20.22 -5.55
N TYR A 118 -11.42 19.55 -6.12
CA TYR A 118 -12.63 20.23 -6.61
C TYR A 118 -13.67 20.47 -5.51
N ASN A 119 -13.60 19.73 -4.41
CA ASN A 119 -14.50 19.87 -3.27
C ASN A 119 -13.93 20.77 -2.14
N ALA A 120 -12.71 21.26 -2.30
CA ALA A 120 -12.04 22.19 -1.40
C ALA A 120 -12.22 23.64 -1.87
#